data_AF-A0A812K0H9-F1
#
_entry.id   AF-A0A812K0H9-F1
#
_cell.length_a   1.000
_cell.length_b   1.000
_cell.length_c   1.000
_cell.angle_alpha   90.00
_cell.angle_beta   90.00
_cell.angle_gamma   90.00
#
_symmetry.space_group_name_H-M   'P 1'
#
loop_
_entity.id
_entity.type
_entity.pdbx_description
1 polymer ?
#
loop_
_entity_poly.entity_id
_entity_poly.type
_entity_poly.pdbx_seq_one_letter_code
_entity_poly.pdbx_strand_id
1 'polypeptide(L)'
;EQASPQFKRVLVTGGAGFLGSHICRRLLAEGHEVMCMDNYFTSTRSGIADLMGHPRFEFIRHDVTEPFFCECDMIYNMACPASPVHYQWNPIKTTKVSVLGTIHMMGLAKRVKARILQASTSEIYGDPEVTPQSEDYWGHVNTIGVRSCYDEGKRVTETLAFDYLRMNNVDIRVARIFNTYGPGMHPYDG
;
A
#
# COMPACT_ATOMS: atom_id res chain seq x y z
N GLU A 1 -20.11 20.94 -11.91
CA GLU A 1 -20.31 19.67 -12.63
C GLU A 1 -19.91 18.52 -11.73
N GLN A 2 -20.86 17.69 -11.29
CA GLN A 2 -20.53 16.43 -10.63
C GLN A 2 -20.26 15.42 -11.73
N ALA A 3 -18.98 15.06 -11.91
CA ALA A 3 -18.60 14.00 -12.84
C ALA A 3 -19.36 12.73 -12.46
N SER A 4 -20.09 12.14 -13.43
CA SER A 4 -20.63 10.80 -13.30
C SER A 4 -19.52 9.85 -12.80
N PRO A 5 -19.78 8.95 -11.84
CA PRO A 5 -18.75 8.05 -11.34
C PRO A 5 -18.20 7.25 -12.53
N GLN A 6 -16.96 7.56 -12.91
CA GLN A 6 -16.29 6.88 -14.01
C GLN A 6 -15.98 5.47 -13.51
N PHE A 7 -16.56 4.46 -14.15
CA PHE A 7 -16.19 3.08 -13.91
C PHE A 7 -14.68 2.91 -14.13
N LYS A 8 -14.01 2.25 -13.20
CA LYS A 8 -12.55 2.04 -13.23
C LYS A 8 -12.21 0.64 -12.75
N ARG A 9 -11.14 0.08 -13.29
CA ARG A 9 -10.47 -1.13 -12.83
C ARG A 9 -9.38 -0.74 -11.84
N VAL A 10 -9.46 -1.26 -10.63
CA VAL A 10 -8.61 -0.85 -9.51
C VAL A 10 -7.84 -2.05 -8.97
N LEU A 11 -6.52 -1.95 -8.96
CA LEU A 11 -5.66 -2.93 -8.29
C LEU A 11 -5.43 -2.48 -6.84
N VAL A 12 -5.69 -3.36 -5.88
CA VAL A 12 -5.39 -3.13 -4.45
C VAL A 12 -4.39 -4.19 -4.00
N THR A 13 -3.13 -3.81 -3.80
CA THR A 13 -2.12 -4.71 -3.21
C THR A 13 -2.27 -4.71 -1.69
N GLY A 14 -2.06 -5.86 -1.04
CA GLY A 14 -2.40 -6.01 0.38
C GLY A 14 -3.91 -5.91 0.63
N GLY A 15 -4.72 -6.18 -0.41
CA GLY A 15 -6.16 -5.96 -0.41
C GLY A 15 -6.95 -6.89 0.52
N ALA A 16 -6.33 -7.97 1.02
CA ALA A 16 -6.93 -8.84 2.03
C ALA A 16 -6.56 -8.44 3.46
N GLY A 17 -5.66 -7.47 3.64
CA GLY A 17 -5.31 -6.90 4.95
C GLY A 17 -6.39 -5.98 5.52
N PHE A 18 -6.13 -5.43 6.70
CA PHE A 18 -7.07 -4.56 7.44
C PHE A 18 -7.58 -3.40 6.56
N LEU A 19 -6.75 -2.40 6.26
CA LEU A 19 -7.17 -1.25 5.44
C LEU A 19 -7.52 -1.63 4.00
N GLY A 20 -6.76 -2.56 3.42
CA GLY A 20 -6.96 -3.02 2.03
C GLY A 20 -8.36 -3.57 1.80
N SER A 21 -8.87 -4.39 2.73
CA SER A 21 -10.20 -4.99 2.57
C SER A 21 -11.34 -3.96 2.66
N HIS A 22 -11.19 -2.93 3.50
CA HIS A 22 -12.13 -1.80 3.56
C HIS A 22 -12.10 -0.97 2.27
N ILE A 23 -10.93 -0.73 1.70
CA ILE A 23 -10.78 -0.08 0.39
C ILE A 23 -11.48 -0.90 -0.69
N CYS A 24 -11.26 -2.22 -0.74
CA CYS A 24 -11.95 -3.10 -1.68
C CYS A 24 -13.48 -2.99 -1.58
N ARG A 25 -14.04 -3.09 -0.35
CA ARG A 25 -15.49 -2.93 -0.11
C ARG A 25 -16.01 -1.58 -0.61
N ARG A 26 -15.31 -0.50 -0.28
CA ARG A 26 -15.71 0.86 -0.66
C ARG A 26 -15.73 1.03 -2.18
N LEU A 27 -14.68 0.59 -2.87
CA LEU A 27 -14.57 0.70 -4.33
C LEU A 27 -15.65 -0.11 -5.06
N LEU A 28 -15.96 -1.32 -4.58
CA LEU A 28 -17.04 -2.14 -5.14
C LEU A 28 -18.42 -1.49 -4.97
N ALA A 29 -18.66 -0.87 -3.80
CA ALA A 29 -19.89 -0.13 -3.50
C ALA A 29 -20.03 1.14 -4.36
N GLU A 30 -18.91 1.75 -4.77
CA GLU A 30 -18.87 2.86 -5.73
C GLU A 30 -19.05 2.38 -7.20
N GLY A 31 -19.12 1.08 -7.45
CA GLY A 31 -19.36 0.49 -8.76
C GLY A 31 -18.09 0.12 -9.55
N HIS A 32 -16.91 0.27 -8.96
CA HIS A 32 -15.64 -0.10 -9.59
C HIS A 32 -15.47 -1.62 -9.71
N GLU A 33 -14.51 -2.02 -10.54
CA GLU A 33 -13.97 -3.37 -10.60
C GLU A 33 -12.67 -3.44 -9.79
N VAL A 34 -12.54 -4.43 -8.93
CA VAL A 34 -11.45 -4.52 -7.96
C VAL A 34 -10.69 -5.83 -8.14
N MET A 35 -9.41 -5.70 -8.48
CA MET A 35 -8.43 -6.77 -8.40
C MET A 35 -7.73 -6.67 -7.04
N CYS A 36 -8.03 -7.58 -6.13
CA CYS A 36 -7.40 -7.69 -4.83
C CYS A 36 -6.18 -8.60 -4.91
N MET A 37 -4.98 -8.04 -4.76
CA MET A 37 -3.72 -8.80 -4.75
C MET A 37 -3.21 -8.97 -3.32
N ASP A 38 -2.96 -10.21 -2.92
CA ASP A 38 -2.38 -10.52 -1.60
C ASP A 38 -1.68 -11.90 -1.59
N ASN A 39 -0.67 -12.07 -0.74
CA ASN A 39 0.02 -13.35 -0.54
C ASN A 39 -0.39 -14.07 0.77
N TYR A 40 -1.26 -13.46 1.58
CA TYR A 40 -1.68 -13.92 2.91
C TYR A 40 -0.53 -14.02 3.93
N PHE A 41 0.47 -13.15 3.83
CA PHE A 41 1.58 -13.16 4.78
C PHE A 41 1.14 -12.71 6.19
N THR A 42 0.43 -11.58 6.29
CA THR A 42 -0.17 -11.09 7.54
C THR A 42 -1.70 -11.03 7.50
N SER A 43 -2.29 -11.19 6.31
CA SER A 43 -3.72 -11.15 6.09
C SER A 43 -4.33 -12.55 6.11
N THR A 44 -5.65 -12.62 6.18
CA THR A 44 -6.39 -13.88 6.17
C THR A 44 -7.44 -13.88 5.07
N ARG A 45 -7.79 -15.06 4.58
CA ARG A 45 -8.85 -15.23 3.57
C ARG A 45 -10.22 -14.73 4.07
N SER A 46 -10.45 -14.77 5.38
CA SER A 46 -11.68 -14.25 6.00
C SER A 46 -11.83 -12.74 5.84
N GLY A 47 -10.73 -11.99 5.68
CA GLY A 47 -10.76 -10.53 5.51
C GLY A 47 -11.51 -10.06 4.25
N ILE A 48 -11.67 -10.93 3.26
CA ILE A 48 -12.37 -10.66 1.98
C ILE A 48 -13.41 -11.72 1.63
N ALA A 49 -13.78 -12.60 2.57
CA ALA A 49 -14.68 -13.72 2.28
C ALA A 49 -16.06 -13.27 1.78
N ASP A 50 -16.54 -12.12 2.27
CA ASP A 50 -17.78 -11.47 1.83
C ASP A 50 -17.72 -10.91 0.41
N LEU A 51 -16.52 -10.70 -0.13
CA LEU A 51 -16.30 -10.22 -1.49
C LEU A 51 -16.16 -11.36 -2.50
N MET A 52 -15.87 -12.57 -2.03
CA MET A 52 -15.70 -13.75 -2.87
C MET A 52 -17.01 -14.08 -3.59
N GLY A 53 -17.00 -14.01 -4.93
CA GLY A 53 -18.18 -14.25 -5.77
C GLY A 53 -18.89 -12.99 -6.26
N HIS A 54 -18.49 -11.81 -5.80
CA HIS A 54 -18.97 -10.56 -6.38
C HIS A 54 -18.49 -10.44 -7.84
N PRO A 55 -19.36 -10.13 -8.82
CA PRO A 55 -19.03 -10.21 -10.26
C PRO A 55 -17.95 -9.22 -10.74
N ARG A 56 -17.65 -8.21 -9.91
CA ARG A 56 -16.60 -7.20 -10.17
C ARG A 56 -15.41 -7.31 -9.22
N PHE A 57 -15.27 -8.43 -8.51
CA PHE A 57 -14.17 -8.66 -7.58
C PHE A 57 -13.37 -9.88 -8.04
N GLU A 58 -12.06 -9.69 -8.18
CA GLU A 58 -11.11 -10.77 -8.47
C GLU A 58 -10.05 -10.81 -7.37
N PHE A 59 -9.78 -12.01 -6.86
CA PHE A 59 -8.67 -12.23 -5.93
C PHE A 59 -7.48 -12.86 -6.65
N ILE A 60 -6.31 -12.25 -6.50
CA ILE A 60 -5.06 -12.65 -7.13
C ILE A 60 -4.04 -12.99 -6.04
N ARG A 61 -3.69 -14.27 -5.93
CA ARG A 61 -2.65 -14.71 -4.99
C ARG A 61 -1.28 -14.44 -5.59
N HIS A 62 -0.64 -13.36 -5.18
CA HIS A 62 0.65 -12.93 -5.73
C HIS A 62 1.48 -12.16 -4.71
N ASP A 63 2.81 -12.30 -4.78
CA ASP A 63 3.75 -11.53 -3.96
C ASP A 63 4.26 -10.33 -4.77
N VAL A 64 4.12 -9.12 -4.21
CA VAL A 64 4.55 -7.88 -4.88
C VAL A 64 6.06 -7.83 -5.14
N THR A 65 6.86 -8.65 -4.46
CA THR A 65 8.30 -8.77 -4.76
C THR A 65 8.58 -9.41 -6.10
N GLU A 66 7.57 -9.98 -6.76
CA GLU A 66 7.67 -10.55 -8.11
C GLU A 66 6.95 -9.64 -9.13
N PRO A 67 7.47 -9.51 -10.37
CA PRO A 67 6.82 -8.73 -11.41
C PRO A 67 5.36 -9.16 -11.65
N PHE A 68 4.49 -8.19 -11.90
CA PHE A 68 3.08 -8.44 -12.19
C PHE A 68 2.58 -7.56 -13.35
N PHE A 69 1.73 -8.13 -14.19
CA PHE A 69 1.21 -7.48 -15.38
C PHE A 69 -0.31 -7.62 -15.44
N CYS A 70 -1.01 -6.50 -15.33
CA CYS A 70 -2.44 -6.39 -15.59
C CYS A 70 -2.75 -5.03 -16.24
N GLU A 71 -3.99 -4.84 -16.68
CA GLU A 71 -4.54 -3.56 -17.12
C GLU A 71 -5.41 -2.98 -16.01
N CYS A 72 -5.07 -1.78 -15.52
CA CYS A 72 -5.83 -1.08 -14.48
C CYS A 72 -5.73 0.44 -14.67
N ASP A 73 -6.69 1.16 -14.11
CA ASP A 73 -6.76 2.63 -14.19
C ASP A 73 -6.26 3.27 -12.89
N MET A 74 -6.34 2.54 -11.77
CA MET A 74 -5.86 2.98 -10.45
C MET A 74 -5.19 1.84 -9.69
N ILE A 75 -4.20 2.18 -8.87
CA ILE A 75 -3.49 1.26 -7.97
C ILE A 75 -3.50 1.83 -6.55
N TYR A 76 -3.97 1.05 -5.58
CA TYR A 76 -3.74 1.29 -4.16
C TYR A 76 -2.65 0.33 -3.69
N ASN A 77 -1.43 0.85 -3.51
CA ASN A 77 -0.30 0.04 -3.06
C ASN A 77 -0.26 -0.02 -1.53
N MET A 78 -0.97 -0.99 -0.95
CA MET A 78 -1.10 -1.18 0.51
C MET A 78 -0.27 -2.36 1.03
N ALA A 79 0.35 -3.16 0.16
CA ALA A 79 1.15 -4.32 0.56
C ALA A 79 2.42 -3.93 1.31
N CYS A 80 2.40 -4.07 2.64
CA CYS A 80 3.57 -4.05 3.52
C CYS A 80 3.13 -4.53 4.91
N PRO A 81 3.92 -5.36 5.62
CA PRO A 81 3.63 -5.68 7.02
C PRO A 81 3.65 -4.40 7.87
N ALA A 82 2.58 -4.13 8.63
CA ALA A 82 2.40 -2.84 9.32
C ALA A 82 2.70 -2.88 10.83
N SER A 83 2.56 -4.03 11.50
CA SER A 83 2.82 -4.15 12.94
C SER A 83 4.30 -4.45 13.24
N PRO A 84 4.89 -3.84 14.30
CA PRO A 84 6.26 -4.11 14.75
C PRO A 84 6.62 -5.57 14.88
N VAL A 85 5.70 -6.36 15.43
CA VAL A 85 5.89 -7.81 15.59
C VAL A 85 6.08 -8.48 14.23
N HIS A 86 5.28 -8.10 13.24
CA HIS A 86 5.28 -8.72 11.93
C HIS A 86 6.44 -8.26 11.04
N TYR A 87 6.77 -6.96 11.02
CA TYR A 87 7.85 -6.47 10.15
C TYR A 87 9.24 -6.79 10.69
N GLN A 88 9.40 -6.94 12.01
CA GLN A 88 10.68 -7.36 12.63
C GLN A 88 10.90 -8.88 12.60
N TRP A 89 9.85 -9.68 12.41
CA TRP A 89 9.98 -11.14 12.30
C TRP A 89 10.84 -11.56 11.10
N ASN A 90 10.75 -10.83 9.98
CA ASN A 90 11.62 -11.02 8.83
C ASN A 90 11.98 -9.67 8.19
N PRO A 91 12.99 -8.95 8.72
CA PRO A 91 13.33 -7.60 8.29
C PRO A 91 13.80 -7.55 6.83
N ILE A 92 14.50 -8.59 6.37
CA ILE A 92 14.93 -8.71 4.96
C ILE A 92 13.71 -8.75 4.03
N LYS A 93 12.69 -9.54 4.38
CA LYS A 93 11.45 -9.60 3.60
C LYS A 93 10.70 -8.27 3.64
N THR A 94 10.63 -7.60 4.79
CA THR A 94 10.02 -6.26 4.92
C THR A 94 10.67 -5.26 3.97
N THR A 95 12.01 -5.19 3.94
CA THR A 95 12.73 -4.31 3.01
C THR A 95 12.44 -4.69 1.56
N LYS A 96 12.48 -5.99 1.20
CA LYS A 96 12.16 -6.44 -0.17
C LYS A 96 10.76 -6.06 -0.60
N VAL A 97 9.75 -6.27 0.24
CA VAL A 97 8.36 -5.91 -0.06
C VAL A 97 8.24 -4.40 -0.29
N SER A 98 8.86 -3.59 0.57
CA SER A 98 8.81 -2.13 0.43
C SER A 98 9.51 -1.64 -0.85
N VAL A 99 10.73 -2.13 -1.12
CA VAL A 99 11.54 -1.66 -2.25
C VAL A 99 11.11 -2.30 -3.57
N LEU A 100 11.18 -3.63 -3.68
CA LEU A 100 10.87 -4.34 -4.92
C LEU A 100 9.38 -4.21 -5.26
N GLY A 101 8.51 -4.34 -4.25
CA GLY A 101 7.07 -4.16 -4.44
C GLY A 101 6.73 -2.77 -4.98
N THR A 102 7.33 -1.72 -4.43
CA THR A 102 7.12 -0.35 -4.96
C THR A 102 7.69 -0.19 -6.36
N ILE A 103 8.89 -0.72 -6.65
CA ILE A 103 9.47 -0.67 -8.00
C ILE A 103 8.52 -1.34 -9.02
N HIS A 104 8.00 -2.52 -8.69
CA HIS A 104 7.08 -3.25 -9.57
C HIS A 104 5.76 -2.52 -9.76
N MET A 105 5.15 -1.98 -8.70
CA MET A 105 3.88 -1.27 -8.79
C MET A 105 4.01 0.09 -9.48
N MET A 106 5.11 0.82 -9.27
CA MET A 106 5.40 2.05 -10.01
C MET A 106 5.68 1.77 -11.49
N GLY A 107 6.43 0.70 -11.78
CA GLY A 107 6.66 0.24 -13.15
C GLY A 107 5.36 -0.17 -13.87
N LEU A 108 4.47 -0.86 -13.17
CA LEU A 108 3.12 -1.18 -13.63
C LEU A 108 2.32 0.10 -13.91
N ALA A 109 2.23 1.02 -12.94
CA ALA A 109 1.51 2.29 -13.07
C ALA A 109 1.98 3.10 -14.28
N LYS A 110 3.30 3.20 -14.47
CA LYS A 110 3.91 3.83 -15.64
C LYS A 110 3.47 3.17 -16.95
N ARG A 111 3.52 1.84 -17.02
CA ARG A 111 3.21 1.09 -18.25
C ARG A 111 1.77 1.30 -18.70
N VAL A 112 0.82 1.23 -17.76
CA VAL A 112 -0.62 1.30 -18.05
C VAL A 112 -1.20 2.71 -17.86
N LYS A 113 -0.36 3.69 -17.49
CA LYS A 113 -0.75 5.07 -17.18
C LYS A 113 -1.80 5.16 -16.06
N ALA A 114 -1.74 4.24 -15.10
CA ALA A 114 -2.61 4.27 -13.93
C ALA A 114 -2.19 5.36 -12.94
N ARG A 115 -3.15 5.90 -12.21
CA ARG A 115 -2.88 6.64 -10.98
C ARG A 115 -2.52 5.66 -9.87
N ILE A 116 -1.46 5.93 -9.11
CA ILE A 116 -1.04 5.08 -7.99
C ILE A 116 -1.05 5.86 -6.68
N LEU A 117 -1.70 5.31 -5.65
CA LEU A 117 -1.57 5.74 -4.27
C LEU A 117 -0.58 4.83 -3.54
N GLN A 118 0.47 5.42 -2.99
CA GLN A 118 1.44 4.76 -2.12
C GLN A 118 1.03 4.94 -0.65
N ALA A 119 0.80 3.83 0.05
CA ALA A 119 0.61 3.84 1.51
C ALA A 119 1.95 4.02 2.21
N SER A 120 2.27 5.27 2.56
CA SER A 120 3.35 5.64 3.47
C SER A 120 2.86 5.57 4.93
N THR A 121 3.61 6.11 5.87
CA THR A 121 3.36 5.97 7.31
C THR A 121 3.89 7.17 8.08
N SER A 122 3.35 7.45 9.27
CA SER A 122 3.95 8.39 10.21
C SER A 122 5.37 8.00 10.67
N GLU A 123 5.73 6.72 10.59
CA GLU A 123 7.05 6.22 11.00
C GLU A 123 8.22 6.80 10.20
N ILE A 124 7.97 7.38 9.01
CA ILE A 124 9.02 8.10 8.28
C ILE A 124 9.53 9.33 9.03
N TYR A 125 8.75 9.84 9.99
CA TYR A 125 9.12 10.94 10.87
C TYR A 125 10.03 10.49 12.02
N GLY A 126 10.10 9.18 12.30
CA GLY A 126 10.96 8.57 13.31
C GLY A 126 10.62 8.99 14.73
N ASP A 127 11.63 9.42 15.48
CA ASP A 127 11.50 10.02 16.81
C ASP A 127 11.47 11.56 16.64
N PRO A 128 10.29 12.17 16.36
CA PRO A 128 10.21 13.54 15.90
C PRO A 128 10.67 14.54 16.96
N GLU A 129 11.44 15.54 16.53
CA GLU A 129 11.89 16.64 17.38
C GLU A 129 10.92 17.84 17.35
N VAL A 130 9.82 17.71 16.58
CA VAL A 130 8.79 18.75 16.40
C VAL A 130 7.38 18.18 16.63
N THR A 131 6.46 19.03 17.08
CA THR A 131 5.04 18.68 17.27
C THR A 131 4.15 19.88 16.94
N PRO A 132 3.11 19.72 16.09
CA PRO A 132 2.75 18.51 15.33
C PRO A 132 3.74 18.21 14.18
N GLN A 133 3.66 17.01 13.61
CA GLN A 133 4.49 16.62 12.45
C GLN A 133 3.78 17.00 11.14
N SER A 134 4.20 18.12 10.55
CA SER A 134 3.79 18.54 9.20
C SER A 134 4.60 17.81 8.12
N GLU A 135 4.11 17.81 6.89
CA GLU A 135 4.69 17.04 5.79
C GLU A 135 6.06 17.56 5.30
N ASP A 136 6.42 18.80 5.66
CA ASP A 136 7.73 19.40 5.41
C ASP A 136 8.83 18.90 6.36
N TYR A 137 8.46 18.28 7.49
CA TYR A 137 9.41 17.68 8.43
C TYR A 137 10.09 16.45 7.82
N TRP A 138 11.43 16.43 7.85
CA TRP A 138 12.23 15.37 7.22
C TRP A 138 12.28 14.05 8.00
N GLY A 139 11.95 14.10 9.29
CA GLY A 139 12.07 12.95 10.19
C GLY A 139 13.44 12.83 10.85
N HIS A 140 13.45 12.19 12.02
CA HIS A 140 14.64 11.84 12.77
C HIS A 140 14.64 10.31 12.95
N VAL A 141 15.22 9.62 11.96
CA VAL A 141 15.14 8.15 11.82
C VAL A 141 16.55 7.58 11.85
N ASN A 142 16.72 6.48 12.59
CA ASN A 142 17.97 5.72 12.60
C ASN A 142 17.98 4.74 11.42
N THR A 143 19.02 4.75 10.59
CA THR A 143 19.12 3.91 9.38
C THR A 143 19.54 2.47 9.66
N ILE A 144 20.03 2.15 10.86
CA ILE A 144 20.56 0.81 11.23
C ILE A 144 19.89 0.20 12.47
N GLY A 145 18.84 0.84 12.98
CA GLY A 145 18.04 0.32 14.09
C GLY A 145 17.23 -0.93 13.69
N VAL A 146 16.71 -1.63 14.69
CA VAL A 146 15.89 -2.84 14.47
C VAL A 146 14.58 -2.56 13.71
N ARG A 147 14.10 -1.31 13.73
CA ARG A 147 12.91 -0.85 13.01
C ARG A 147 13.21 -0.37 11.59
N SER A 148 14.47 -0.12 11.24
CA SER A 148 14.86 0.53 9.99
C SER A 148 14.42 -0.23 8.74
N CYS A 149 14.22 -1.56 8.83
CA CYS A 149 13.68 -2.33 7.72
C CYS A 149 12.30 -1.83 7.24
N TYR A 150 11.48 -1.32 8.16
CA TYR A 150 10.19 -0.69 7.88
C TYR A 150 10.34 0.81 7.64
N ASP A 151 11.03 1.53 8.54
CA ASP A 151 11.10 3.00 8.50
C ASP A 151 11.82 3.48 7.22
N GLU A 152 13.03 2.99 6.96
CA GLU A 152 13.78 3.30 5.74
C GLU A 152 13.12 2.68 4.51
N GLY A 153 12.52 1.49 4.67
CA GLY A 153 11.72 0.85 3.64
C GLY A 153 10.61 1.77 3.13
N LYS A 154 9.88 2.44 4.03
CA LYS A 154 8.81 3.38 3.70
C LYS A 154 9.35 4.70 3.18
N ARG A 155 10.42 5.24 3.77
CA ARG A 155 11.09 6.47 3.26
C ARG A 155 11.53 6.33 1.81
N VAL A 156 12.18 5.23 1.44
CA VAL A 156 12.60 5.01 0.05
C VAL A 156 11.42 4.82 -0.91
N THR A 157 10.26 4.33 -0.44
CA THR A 157 9.07 4.27 -1.30
C THR A 157 8.57 5.65 -1.72
N GLU A 158 8.66 6.66 -0.85
CA GLU A 158 8.33 8.05 -1.23
C GLU A 158 9.32 8.59 -2.26
N THR A 159 10.63 8.37 -2.05
CA THR A 159 11.68 8.75 -3.00
C THR A 159 11.40 8.17 -4.38
N LEU A 160 11.14 6.85 -4.45
CA LEU A 160 10.80 6.17 -5.70
C LEU A 160 9.54 6.76 -6.34
N ALA A 161 8.47 6.99 -5.57
CA ALA A 161 7.25 7.58 -6.10
C ALA A 161 7.53 8.91 -6.80
N PHE A 162 8.23 9.82 -6.11
CA PHE A 162 8.55 11.15 -6.66
C PHE A 162 9.56 11.11 -7.81
N ASP A 163 10.47 10.13 -7.85
CA ASP A 163 11.35 9.92 -9.02
C ASP A 163 10.54 9.48 -10.24
N TYR A 164 9.58 8.57 -10.08
CA TYR A 164 8.67 8.18 -11.16
C TYR A 164 7.78 9.34 -11.64
N LEU A 165 7.36 10.23 -10.73
CA LEU A 165 6.69 11.48 -11.10
C LEU A 165 7.62 12.37 -11.95
N ARG A 166 8.81 12.70 -11.46
CA ARG A 166 9.74 13.62 -12.14
C ARG A 166 10.22 13.09 -13.50
N MET A 167 10.56 11.81 -13.56
CA MET A 167 11.20 11.21 -14.74
C MET A 167 10.19 10.67 -15.76
N ASN A 168 9.01 10.26 -15.31
CA ASN A 168 8.04 9.55 -16.15
C ASN A 168 6.62 10.09 -16.07
N ASN A 169 6.38 11.16 -15.30
CA ASN A 169 5.08 11.80 -15.13
C ASN A 169 3.98 10.81 -14.68
N VAL A 170 4.35 9.82 -13.86
CA VAL A 170 3.38 8.90 -13.24
C VAL A 170 2.49 9.69 -12.28
N ASP A 171 1.18 9.49 -12.36
CA ASP A 171 0.21 10.17 -11.50
C ASP A 171 0.21 9.54 -10.11
N ILE A 172 1.05 10.07 -9.21
CA ILE A 172 1.24 9.53 -7.85
C ILE A 172 0.40 10.26 -6.80
N ARG A 173 -0.02 9.55 -5.76
CA ARG A 173 -0.49 10.10 -4.49
C ARG A 173 0.26 9.39 -3.37
N VAL A 174 0.64 10.12 -2.32
CA VAL A 174 1.33 9.54 -1.15
C VAL A 174 0.50 9.87 0.08
N ALA A 175 0.18 8.87 0.89
CA ALA A 175 -0.55 9.05 2.14
C ALA A 175 0.31 8.60 3.31
N ARG A 176 0.68 9.53 4.20
CA ARG A 176 1.41 9.23 5.44
C ARG A 176 0.43 8.85 6.53
N ILE A 177 0.15 7.55 6.63
CA ILE A 177 -0.90 7.02 7.49
C ILE A 177 -0.41 6.97 8.94
N PHE A 178 -1.17 7.59 9.85
CA PHE A 178 -0.99 7.50 11.29
C PHE A 178 -1.74 6.29 11.86
N ASN A 179 -1.54 6.00 13.14
CA ASN A 179 -2.19 4.90 13.85
C ASN A 179 -3.69 4.86 13.56
N THR A 180 -4.13 3.72 13.02
CA THR A 180 -5.50 3.49 12.59
C THR A 180 -6.02 2.22 13.27
N TYR A 181 -7.27 2.22 13.72
CA TYR A 181 -7.91 1.08 14.37
C TYR A 181 -9.32 0.86 13.84
N GLY A 182 -9.86 -0.35 13.98
CA GLY A 182 -11.22 -0.67 13.59
C GLY A 182 -11.46 -2.15 13.30
N PRO A 183 -12.68 -2.50 12.83
CA PRO A 183 -13.03 -3.89 12.50
C PRO A 183 -12.09 -4.50 11.46
N GLY A 184 -11.59 -5.72 11.70
CA GLY A 184 -10.67 -6.41 10.80
C GLY A 184 -9.17 -6.11 11.05
N MET A 185 -8.85 -5.30 12.06
CA MET A 185 -7.51 -5.16 12.60
C MET A 185 -7.09 -6.46 13.30
N HIS A 186 -5.82 -6.87 13.17
CA HIS A 186 -5.33 -8.06 13.84
C HIS A 186 -5.28 -7.85 15.36
N PRO A 187 -5.64 -8.84 16.21
CA PRO A 187 -5.62 -8.67 17.67
C PRO A 187 -4.26 -8.30 18.28
N TYR A 188 -3.18 -8.55 17.53
CA TYR A 188 -1.79 -8.24 17.90
C TYR A 188 -1.16 -7.15 17.01
N ASP A 189 -1.96 -6.43 16.22
CA ASP A 189 -1.52 -5.16 15.65
C ASP A 189 -1.67 -4.10 16.77
N GLY A 190 -0.58 -3.46 17.20
CA GLY A 190 -0.57 -2.51 18.31
C GLY A 190 0.67 -2.62 19.17
#